data_AF-A0A7J7L3V3-F1
#
_entry.id   AF-A0A7J7L3V3-F1
#
_cell.length_a   1.000
_cell.length_b   1.000
_cell.length_c   1.000
_cell.angle_alpha   90.00
_cell.angle_beta   90.00
_cell.angle_gamma   90.00
#
_symmetry.space_group_name_H-M   'P 1'
#
loop_
_entity.id
_entity.type
_entity.pdbx_description
1 polymer ?
#
loop_
_entity_poly.entity_id
_entity_poly.type
_entity_poly.pdbx_seq_one_letter_code
_entity_poly.pdbx_strand_id
1 'polypeptide(L)'
;MLERKTKTACLPIGTYVRVDLTGKETQKVFDDVLTNLARTSPPIPGFRRSKGGKTSNVPKDFLLRAIGENRVINFVMHEIVSTTMSDFVKKENLTAKKEFKTVQSAEELESAFEAGKEFGFNATLEIENPETEATGESSSDGSNTIDVEYKNVS
;
A
#
# COMPACT_ATOMS: atom_id res chain seq x y z
N MET A 1 20.25 -44.65 -20.57
CA MET A 1 20.46 -44.03 -19.25
C MET A 1 20.18 -42.54 -19.44
N LEU A 2 19.05 -42.02 -18.96
CA LEU A 2 18.63 -40.63 -19.18
C LEU A 2 18.84 -39.84 -17.89
N GLU A 3 19.84 -38.96 -17.89
CA GLU A 3 20.08 -38.01 -16.80
C GLU A 3 19.00 -36.93 -16.85
N ARG A 4 18.14 -36.92 -15.82
CA ARG A 4 17.20 -35.82 -15.60
C ARG A 4 17.97 -34.68 -14.95
N LYS A 5 18.28 -33.64 -15.72
CA LYS A 5 18.74 -32.35 -15.17
C LYS A 5 17.57 -31.69 -14.44
N THR A 6 17.55 -31.75 -13.12
CA THR A 6 16.64 -30.94 -12.30
C THR A 6 17.18 -29.52 -12.24
N LYS A 7 16.52 -28.62 -12.96
CA LYS A 7 16.79 -27.19 -12.94
C LYS A 7 16.18 -26.62 -11.66
N THR A 8 16.98 -26.48 -10.61
CA THR A 8 16.58 -25.76 -9.39
C THR A 8 16.45 -24.28 -9.73
N ALA A 9 15.23 -23.80 -9.91
CA ALA A 9 14.93 -22.37 -9.94
C ALA A 9 14.78 -21.92 -8.48
N CYS A 10 15.84 -21.33 -7.93
CA CYS A 10 15.76 -20.56 -6.69
C CYS A 10 14.95 -19.30 -7.00
N LEU A 11 13.69 -19.27 -6.57
CA LEU A 11 12.87 -18.05 -6.62
C LEU A 11 13.32 -17.15 -5.46
N PRO A 12 13.37 -15.82 -5.67
CA PRO A 12 13.75 -14.89 -4.61
C PRO A 12 12.85 -15.11 -3.38
N ILE A 13 13.48 -15.13 -2.21
CA ILE A 13 12.88 -15.41 -0.90
C ILE A 13 12.03 -14.19 -0.48
N GLY A 14 10.94 -13.95 -1.19
CA GLY A 14 9.93 -12.97 -0.81
C GLY A 14 8.94 -13.60 0.17
N THR A 15 8.71 -12.96 1.31
CA THR A 15 7.67 -13.42 2.23
C THR A 15 6.31 -13.02 1.67
N TYR A 16 5.45 -13.99 1.47
CA TYR A 16 4.09 -13.76 1.00
C TYR A 16 3.16 -13.56 2.20
N VAL A 17 2.47 -12.42 2.24
CA VAL A 17 1.53 -12.05 3.29
C VAL A 17 0.15 -11.97 2.67
N ARG A 18 -0.79 -12.75 3.21
CA ARG A 18 -2.21 -12.65 2.89
C ARG A 18 -2.91 -11.92 4.03
N VAL A 19 -3.63 -10.87 3.67
CA VAL A 19 -4.44 -10.10 4.61
C VAL A 19 -5.90 -10.34 4.26
N ASP A 20 -6.70 -10.76 5.24
CA ASP A 20 -8.14 -10.88 5.13
C ASP A 20 -8.78 -9.96 6.20
N LEU A 21 -9.69 -9.08 5.78
CA LEU A 21 -10.40 -8.12 6.62
C LEU A 21 -11.89 -8.43 6.63
N THR A 22 -12.49 -8.30 7.80
CA THR A 22 -13.93 -8.47 7.97
C THR A 22 -14.70 -7.24 7.49
N GLY A 23 -15.97 -7.41 7.09
CA GLY A 23 -16.82 -6.30 6.66
C GLY A 23 -17.00 -5.19 7.71
N LYS A 24 -16.88 -5.52 9.00
CA LYS A 24 -16.93 -4.52 10.08
C LYS A 24 -15.68 -3.64 10.09
N GLU A 25 -14.51 -4.22 9.82
CA GLU A 25 -13.24 -3.49 9.77
C GLU A 25 -13.18 -2.58 8.55
N THR A 26 -13.58 -3.09 7.37
CA THR A 26 -13.60 -2.30 6.14
C THR A 26 -14.54 -1.10 6.25
N GLN A 27 -15.73 -1.29 6.84
CA GLN A 27 -16.68 -0.20 7.09
C GLN A 27 -16.11 0.86 8.04
N LYS A 28 -15.42 0.43 9.09
CA LYS A 28 -14.83 1.33 10.08
C LYS A 28 -13.74 2.21 9.45
N VAL A 29 -12.81 1.60 8.72
CA VAL A 29 -11.73 2.35 8.04
C VAL A 29 -12.34 3.32 7.02
N PHE A 30 -13.35 2.88 6.28
CA PHE A 30 -14.07 3.74 5.33
C PHE A 30 -14.70 4.96 6.02
N ASP A 31 -15.42 4.76 7.13
CA ASP A 31 -16.05 5.85 7.89
C ASP A 31 -15.02 6.84 8.45
N ASP A 32 -13.88 6.35 8.92
CA ASP A 32 -12.79 7.16 9.47
C ASP A 32 -12.15 8.00 8.37
N VAL A 33 -11.82 7.39 7.22
CA VAL A 33 -11.25 8.09 6.05
C VAL A 33 -12.24 9.11 5.51
N LEU A 34 -13.52 8.75 5.35
CA LEU A 34 -14.56 9.66 4.90
C LEU A 34 -14.67 10.89 5.83
N THR A 35 -14.64 10.67 7.14
CA THR A 35 -14.69 11.74 8.14
C THR A 35 -13.43 12.62 8.09
N ASN A 36 -12.26 12.03 7.87
CA ASN A 36 -11.00 12.76 7.74
C ASN A 36 -10.98 13.64 6.49
N LEU A 37 -11.43 13.11 5.34
CA LEU A 37 -11.56 13.87 4.09
C LEU A 37 -12.64 14.96 4.22
N ALA A 38 -13.72 14.71 4.94
CA ALA A 38 -14.76 15.71 5.20
C ALA A 38 -14.25 16.89 6.04
N ARG A 39 -13.25 16.69 6.90
CA ARG A 39 -12.67 17.77 7.73
C ARG A 39 -11.79 18.73 6.93
N THR A 40 -11.07 18.19 5.93
CA THR A 40 -10.17 18.94 5.04
C THR A 40 -10.90 19.51 3.83
N SER A 41 -12.11 19.03 3.54
CA SER A 41 -12.95 19.55 2.45
C SER A 41 -13.45 20.98 2.73
N PRO A 42 -13.66 21.80 1.69
CA PRO A 42 -14.29 23.11 1.81
C PRO A 42 -15.65 23.04 2.52
N PRO A 43 -16.13 24.15 3.11
CA PRO A 43 -17.45 24.19 3.71
C PRO A 43 -18.53 23.76 2.70
N ILE A 44 -19.33 22.78 3.10
CA ILE A 44 -20.37 22.23 2.25
C ILE A 44 -21.56 23.20 2.22
N PRO A 45 -22.06 23.59 1.03
CA PRO A 45 -23.21 24.49 0.92
C PRO A 45 -24.44 23.88 1.61
N GLY A 46 -25.19 24.71 2.34
CA GLY A 46 -26.36 24.25 3.12
C GLY A 46 -26.02 23.55 4.44
N PHE A 47 -24.75 23.22 4.68
CA PHE A 47 -24.32 22.57 5.92
C PHE A 47 -23.33 23.46 6.69
N ARG A 48 -23.83 24.08 7.76
CA ARG A 48 -22.99 24.88 8.65
C ARG A 48 -22.10 23.99 9.52
N ARG A 49 -20.79 24.22 9.49
CA ARG A 49 -19.85 23.56 10.42
C ARG A 49 -20.19 23.95 11.86
N SER A 50 -20.16 22.99 12.77
CA SER A 50 -20.24 23.30 14.20
C SER A 50 -19.03 24.15 14.63
N LYS A 51 -19.17 24.94 15.70
CA LYS A 51 -18.03 25.66 16.29
C LYS A 51 -16.92 24.64 16.60
N GLY A 52 -15.74 24.80 16.00
CA GLY A 52 -14.67 23.80 16.06
C GLY A 52 -14.49 22.93 14.80
N GLY A 53 -15.17 23.28 13.70
CA GLY A 53 -14.86 22.72 12.37
C GLY A 53 -15.38 21.30 12.12
N LYS A 54 -16.12 20.69 13.05
CA LYS A 54 -16.71 19.36 12.86
C LYS A 54 -17.97 19.47 11.98
N THR A 55 -18.04 18.65 10.94
CA THR A 55 -19.18 18.47 10.02
C THR A 55 -20.22 17.50 10.61
N SER A 56 -20.61 17.72 11.87
CA SER A 56 -21.42 16.78 12.66
C SER A 56 -22.88 16.62 12.22
N ASN A 57 -23.35 17.39 11.25
CA ASN A 57 -24.74 17.34 10.78
C ASN A 57 -24.85 17.04 9.27
N VAL A 58 -23.79 16.50 8.64
CA VAL A 58 -23.81 16.13 7.22
C VAL A 58 -24.02 14.63 7.11
N PRO A 59 -25.04 14.17 6.35
CA PRO A 59 -25.22 12.75 6.06
C PRO A 59 -24.00 12.15 5.35
N LYS A 60 -23.66 10.90 5.65
CA LYS A 60 -22.51 10.19 5.05
C LYS A 60 -22.62 10.13 3.53
N ASP A 61 -23.80 9.83 3.00
CA ASP A 61 -24.06 9.75 1.55
C ASP A 61 -23.78 11.08 0.85
N PHE A 62 -24.06 12.20 1.53
CA PHE A 62 -23.76 13.52 1.00
C PHE A 62 -22.26 13.78 0.98
N LEU A 63 -21.54 13.39 2.05
CA LEU A 63 -20.08 13.49 2.09
C LEU A 63 -19.43 12.68 0.97
N LEU A 64 -19.93 11.46 0.72
CA LEU A 64 -19.45 10.61 -0.36
C LEU A 64 -19.64 11.27 -1.72
N ARG A 65 -20.80 11.85 -1.98
CA ARG A 65 -21.06 12.59 -3.23
C ARG A 65 -20.22 13.84 -3.37
N ALA A 66 -20.04 14.60 -2.29
CA ALA A 66 -19.30 15.86 -2.31
C ALA A 66 -17.79 15.68 -2.48
N ILE A 67 -17.24 14.61 -1.89
CA ILE A 67 -15.80 14.29 -1.93
C ILE A 67 -15.46 13.44 -3.16
N GLY A 68 -16.37 12.54 -3.53
CA GLY A 68 -16.23 11.54 -4.59
C GLY A 68 -15.85 10.16 -4.04
N GLU A 69 -16.56 9.13 -4.48
CA GLU A 69 -16.37 7.73 -4.05
C GLU A 69 -14.96 7.23 -4.38
N ASN A 70 -14.51 7.42 -5.62
CA ASN A 70 -13.17 7.00 -6.06
C ASN A 70 -12.05 7.59 -5.18
N ARG A 71 -12.20 8.87 -4.78
CA ARG A 71 -11.21 9.53 -3.92
C ARG A 71 -11.18 8.86 -2.55
N VAL A 72 -12.35 8.60 -1.96
CA VAL A 72 -12.44 7.93 -0.65
C VAL A 72 -11.85 6.53 -0.73
N ILE A 73 -12.21 5.74 -1.74
CA ILE A 73 -11.74 4.36 -1.93
C ILE A 73 -10.21 4.31 -2.06
N ASN A 74 -9.62 5.18 -2.87
CA ASN A 74 -8.16 5.26 -3.03
C ASN A 74 -7.44 5.50 -1.68
N PHE A 75 -7.94 6.46 -0.89
CA PHE A 75 -7.39 6.71 0.46
C PHE A 75 -7.60 5.52 1.40
N VAL A 76 -8.75 4.84 1.33
CA VAL A 76 -9.01 3.64 2.13
C VAL A 76 -8.04 2.51 1.78
N MET A 77 -7.80 2.28 0.49
CA MET A 77 -6.82 1.28 0.04
C MET A 77 -5.43 1.59 0.57
N HIS A 78 -4.98 2.84 0.42
CA HIS A 78 -3.69 3.27 0.92
C HIS A 78 -3.56 3.10 2.44
N GLU A 79 -4.59 3.48 3.20
CA GLU A 79 -4.63 3.36 4.66
C GLU A 79 -4.58 1.90 5.11
N ILE A 80 -5.39 1.03 4.48
CA ILE A 80 -5.43 -0.40 4.78
C ILE A 80 -4.07 -1.04 4.53
N VAL A 81 -3.50 -0.84 3.34
CA VAL A 81 -2.22 -1.45 2.97
C VAL A 81 -1.10 -0.92 3.86
N SER A 82 -0.99 0.39 4.04
CA SER A 82 0.05 1.01 4.87
C SER A 82 -0.01 0.57 6.34
N THR A 83 -1.21 0.56 6.93
CA THR A 83 -1.41 0.20 8.33
C THR A 83 -1.12 -1.28 8.57
N THR A 84 -1.69 -2.16 7.74
CA THR A 84 -1.52 -3.61 7.89
C THR A 84 -0.07 -4.05 7.71
N MET A 85 0.65 -3.47 6.73
CA MET A 85 2.07 -3.76 6.54
C MET A 85 2.91 -3.24 7.72
N SER A 86 2.61 -2.04 8.20
CA SER A 86 3.29 -1.48 9.39
C SER A 86 3.06 -2.33 10.64
N ASP A 87 1.86 -2.86 10.83
CA ASP A 87 1.53 -3.73 11.96
C ASP A 87 2.19 -5.11 11.84
N PHE A 88 2.30 -5.65 10.63
CA PHE A 88 2.97 -6.93 10.38
C PHE A 88 4.46 -6.86 10.71
N VAL A 89 5.17 -5.83 10.23
CA VAL A 89 6.61 -5.66 10.51
C VAL A 89 6.89 -5.50 12.00
N LYS A 90 6.03 -4.79 12.73
CA LYS A 90 6.16 -4.61 14.19
C LYS A 90 5.93 -5.91 14.96
N LYS A 91 4.94 -6.71 14.56
CA LYS A 91 4.62 -7.98 15.24
C LYS A 91 5.74 -9.00 15.09
N GLU A 92 6.29 -9.13 13.89
CA GLU A 92 7.34 -10.10 13.57
C GLU A 92 8.76 -9.57 13.87
N ASN A 93 8.89 -8.33 14.36
CA ASN A 93 10.16 -7.64 14.65
C ASN A 93 11.19 -7.72 13.50
N LEU A 94 10.70 -7.67 12.26
CA LEU A 94 11.53 -7.82 11.08
C LEU A 94 12.31 -6.52 10.82
N THR A 95 13.63 -6.63 10.68
CA THR A 95 14.46 -5.63 9.99
C THR A 95 14.26 -5.75 8.48
N ALA A 96 13.02 -5.57 8.03
CA ALA A 96 12.71 -5.55 6.61
C ALA A 96 13.15 -4.22 5.97
N LYS A 97 13.52 -4.25 4.69
CA LYS A 97 13.49 -3.04 3.87
C LYS A 97 12.06 -2.53 3.87
N LYS A 98 11.86 -1.22 4.05
CA LYS A 98 10.52 -0.59 4.14
C LYS A 98 9.68 -0.69 2.85
N GLU A 99 10.20 -1.33 1.82
CA GLU A 99 9.54 -1.48 0.53
C GLU A 99 8.78 -2.80 0.48
N PHE A 100 7.46 -2.71 0.50
CA PHE A 100 6.54 -3.82 0.25
C PHE A 100 5.89 -3.64 -1.12
N LYS A 101 5.54 -4.75 -1.78
CA LYS A 101 4.84 -4.73 -3.06
C LYS A 101 3.52 -5.47 -2.91
N THR A 102 2.43 -4.88 -3.38
CA THR A 102 1.17 -5.63 -3.53
C THR A 102 1.26 -6.50 -4.78
N VAL A 103 0.69 -7.70 -4.71
CA VAL A 103 0.61 -8.60 -5.86
C VAL A 103 -0.44 -8.11 -6.86
N GLN A 104 -1.51 -7.52 -6.33
CA GLN A 104 -2.62 -6.95 -7.09
C GLN A 104 -2.32 -5.49 -7.44
N SER A 105 -2.85 -5.05 -8.59
CA SER A 105 -2.75 -3.64 -9.00
C SER A 105 -3.67 -2.74 -8.17
N ALA A 106 -3.36 -1.44 -8.09
CA ALA A 106 -4.18 -0.50 -7.32
C ALA A 106 -5.63 -0.43 -7.84
N GLU A 107 -5.80 -0.42 -9.17
CA GLU A 107 -7.13 -0.37 -9.81
C GLU A 107 -7.97 -1.63 -9.52
N GLU A 108 -7.33 -2.81 -9.46
CA GLU A 108 -8.00 -4.05 -9.06
C GLU A 108 -8.48 -3.99 -7.61
N LEU A 109 -7.63 -3.50 -6.70
CA LEU A 109 -7.97 -3.36 -5.29
C LEU A 109 -9.13 -2.37 -5.10
N GLU A 110 -9.09 -1.23 -5.79
CA GLU A 110 -10.17 -0.23 -5.76
C GLU A 110 -11.48 -0.78 -6.30
N SER A 111 -11.43 -1.57 -7.38
CA SER A 111 -12.64 -2.15 -8.01
C SER A 111 -13.21 -3.33 -7.23
N ALA A 112 -12.37 -4.08 -6.52
CA ALA A 112 -12.77 -5.21 -5.68
C ALA A 112 -13.26 -4.77 -4.29
N PHE A 113 -12.96 -3.54 -3.88
CA PHE A 113 -13.32 -3.04 -2.56
C PHE A 113 -14.75 -2.55 -2.49
N GLU A 114 -15.47 -3.02 -1.48
CA GLU A 114 -16.79 -2.52 -1.12
C GLU A 114 -16.89 -2.34 0.40
N ALA A 115 -17.31 -1.15 0.83
CA ALA A 115 -17.49 -0.86 2.26
C ALA A 115 -18.54 -1.80 2.87
N GLY A 116 -18.21 -2.42 4.00
CA GLY A 116 -19.11 -3.35 4.68
C GLY A 116 -19.02 -4.80 4.20
N LYS A 117 -18.22 -5.09 3.17
CA LYS A 117 -17.94 -6.45 2.70
C LYS A 117 -16.56 -6.93 3.15
N GLU A 118 -16.40 -8.26 3.17
CA GLU A 118 -15.10 -8.89 3.37
C GLU A 118 -14.17 -8.54 2.21
N PHE A 119 -12.93 -8.25 2.55
CA PHE A 119 -11.93 -7.82 1.58
C PHE A 119 -10.58 -8.40 1.97
N GLY A 120 -9.79 -8.81 0.98
CA GLY A 120 -8.46 -9.34 1.25
C GLY A 120 -7.52 -9.12 0.09
N PHE A 121 -6.24 -8.97 0.40
CA PHE A 121 -5.21 -8.75 -0.59
C PHE A 121 -3.93 -9.49 -0.24
N ASN A 122 -3.09 -9.61 -1.27
CA ASN A 122 -1.83 -10.31 -1.20
C ASN A 122 -0.67 -9.30 -1.35
N ALA A 123 0.32 -9.41 -0.48
CA ALA A 123 1.51 -8.58 -0.51
C ALA A 123 2.77 -9.45 -0.43
N THR A 124 3.84 -8.99 -1.06
CA THR A 124 5.18 -9.56 -0.97
C THR A 124 6.10 -8.58 -0.26
N LEU A 125 6.79 -9.10 0.76
CA LEU A 125 7.77 -8.34 1.53
C LEU A 125 9.17 -8.89 1.23
N GLU A 126 10.10 -7.99 0.93
CA GLU A 126 11.52 -8.34 0.79
C GLU A 126 12.22 -8.09 2.13
N ILE A 127 12.64 -9.16 2.78
CA ILE A 127 13.33 -9.09 4.07
C ILE A 127 14.83 -9.19 3.79
N GLU A 128 15.61 -8.22 4.26
CA GLU A 128 17.05 -8.39 4.38
C GLU A 128 17.32 -9.19 5.66
N ASN A 129 17.58 -10.48 5.52
CA ASN A 129 17.98 -11.33 6.64
C ASN A 129 19.20 -10.75 7.37
N PRO A 130 19.30 -10.92 8.70
CA PRO A 130 20.59 -11.16 9.35
C PRO A 130 20.82 -12.69 9.56
N GLU A 131 21.63 -13.29 8.68
CA GLU A 131 22.37 -14.60 8.75
C GLU A 131 21.62 -15.94 8.96
N THR A 132 21.98 -17.08 8.34
CA THR A 132 23.34 -17.62 8.07
C THR A 132 23.46 -18.51 6.80
N GLU A 133 24.49 -18.21 5.98
CA GLU A 133 25.45 -19.02 5.17
C GLU A 133 25.02 -20.29 4.38
N ALA A 134 25.34 -20.44 3.07
CA ALA A 134 26.69 -20.40 2.52
C ALA A 134 26.83 -19.78 1.10
N THR A 135 27.97 -19.08 0.99
CA THR A 135 28.74 -18.48 -0.10
C THR A 135 28.57 -18.99 -1.54
N GLY A 136 28.55 -18.02 -2.46
CA GLY A 136 28.95 -18.19 -3.85
C GLY A 136 28.92 -16.87 -4.62
N GLU A 137 30.00 -16.08 -4.50
CA GLU A 137 30.26 -14.87 -5.30
C GLU A 137 30.14 -15.14 -6.82
N SER A 138 29.56 -14.20 -7.58
CA SER A 138 30.32 -13.55 -8.65
C SER A 138 29.68 -12.24 -9.12
N SER A 139 30.58 -11.28 -9.25
CA SER A 139 30.57 -10.03 -10.01
C SER A 139 29.81 -10.04 -11.34
N SER A 140 29.25 -8.87 -11.70
CA SER A 140 29.59 -8.24 -12.98
C SER A 140 29.20 -6.77 -13.03
N ASP A 141 30.21 -5.97 -13.37
CA ASP A 141 30.21 -4.55 -13.69
C ASP A 141 29.16 -4.12 -14.72
N GLY A 142 28.75 -2.86 -14.61
CA GLY A 142 27.96 -2.16 -15.62
C GLY A 142 28.07 -0.65 -15.45
N SER A 143 29.26 -0.11 -15.74
CA SER A 143 29.54 1.31 -15.85
C SER A 143 28.61 2.01 -16.86
N ASN A 144 27.95 3.10 -16.45
CA ASN A 144 27.47 4.10 -17.40
C ASN A 144 27.95 5.48 -16.91
N THR A 145 29.16 5.83 -17.31
CA THR A 145 29.70 7.19 -17.26
C THR A 145 28.93 8.05 -18.25
N ILE A 146 28.19 9.03 -17.74
CA ILE A 146 27.59 10.08 -18.57
C ILE A 146 28.57 11.24 -18.57
N ASP A 147 29.37 11.33 -19.62
CA ASP A 147 30.18 12.52 -19.92
C ASP A 147 29.22 13.67 -20.30
N VAL A 148 29.07 14.65 -19.42
CA VAL A 148 28.44 15.94 -19.77
C VAL A 148 29.54 17.00 -19.81
N GLU A 149 30.00 17.25 -21.03
CA GLU A 149 30.92 18.31 -21.41
C GLU A 149 30.25 19.69 -21.18
N TYR A 150 30.68 20.40 -20.13
CA TYR A 150 30.32 21.80 -19.91
C TYR A 150 31.18 22.71 -20.81
N LYS A 151 30.62 23.12 -21.94
CA LYS A 151 31.10 24.30 -22.69
C LYS A 151 30.73 25.56 -21.91
N ASN A 152 31.68 26.06 -21.12
CA ASN A 152 31.64 27.46 -20.68
C ASN A 152 32.21 28.32 -21.80
N VAL A 153 31.31 29.06 -22.47
CA VAL A 153 31.65 30.18 -23.34
C VAL A 153 31.87 31.40 -22.43
N SER A 154 33.04 32.01 -22.52
CA SER A 154 33.31 33.37 -22.05
C SER A 154 33.68 34.23 -23.25
#